data_AF-A0A0D7B4M5-F1
#
_entry.id   AF-A0A0D7B4M5-F1
#
_cell.length_a   1.000
_cell.length_b   1.000
_cell.length_c   1.000
_cell.angle_alpha   90.00
_cell.angle_beta   90.00
_cell.angle_gamma   90.00
#
_symmetry.space_group_name_H-M   'P 1'
#
loop_
_entity.id
_entity.type
_entity.pdbx_description
1 polymer ?
#
loop_
_entity_poly.entity_id
_entity_poly.type
_entity_poly.pdbx_seq_one_letter_code
_entity_poly.pdbx_strand_id
1 'polypeptide(L)'
;MSPHNRRRSVDSSSSDSSDSDSGREYKKDKKDKPKKDKKDKKDKKDKKEKKDKGKHGGGGGDYIHSTPQVPMEMPSHRAPVSIPASAAFASGPAGPAPSSGYRLPLHGTATFPEAYVAGQPPCHDVDGSPVYFGSALFEKSVQPCKVGPHLSGLCSVAYGGAEIAHTGRFDLLPFDPATMELVRASGGNLPPRRFVEGGYEESGSPLYHGIAVVNGLRIPGKVGTHLGACHVSFGGQEHTLQDYEIL
;
A
#
# COMPACT_ATOMS: atom_id res chain seq x y z
N MET A 1 11.75 -84.47 9.34
CA MET A 1 10.71 -83.44 9.14
C MET A 1 11.39 -82.08 9.18
N SER A 2 11.51 -81.40 8.04
CA SER A 2 11.85 -79.97 7.98
C SER A 2 10.70 -79.15 8.55
N PRO A 3 10.94 -77.91 9.04
CA PRO A 3 10.72 -76.78 8.14
C PRO A 3 11.65 -75.56 8.35
N HIS A 4 11.50 -74.65 7.39
CA HIS A 4 12.21 -73.41 7.14
C HIS A 4 11.83 -72.21 8.03
N ASN A 5 12.75 -71.23 7.98
CA ASN A 5 12.55 -69.80 7.67
C ASN A 5 12.48 -68.74 8.80
N ARG A 6 13.42 -67.78 8.62
CA ARG A 6 13.30 -66.31 8.65
C ARG A 6 13.08 -65.55 9.97
N ARG A 7 14.15 -64.80 10.29
CA ARG A 7 14.24 -63.35 10.56
C ARG A 7 13.22 -62.73 11.53
N ARG A 8 13.72 -62.08 12.59
CA ARG A 8 13.56 -60.62 12.85
C ARG A 8 14.31 -60.17 14.12
N SER A 9 14.68 -58.88 14.05
CA SER A 9 14.90 -57.89 15.12
C SER A 9 15.96 -58.15 16.18
N VAL A 10 17.06 -57.41 16.06
CA VAL A 10 17.90 -56.98 17.18
C VAL A 10 17.25 -55.76 17.82
N ASP A 11 16.98 -55.88 19.12
CA ASP A 11 16.55 -54.80 20.00
C ASP A 11 17.54 -54.72 21.16
N SER A 12 17.59 -53.54 21.77
CA SER A 12 18.12 -53.25 23.11
C SER A 12 19.58 -52.80 23.25
N SER A 13 19.70 -51.46 23.33
CA SER A 13 20.25 -50.71 24.47
C SER A 13 21.62 -51.03 25.05
N SER A 14 22.50 -50.02 25.04
CA SER A 14 23.31 -49.67 26.21
C SER A 14 23.55 -48.16 26.25
N SER A 15 23.09 -47.57 27.34
CA SER A 15 23.32 -46.22 27.83
C SER A 15 24.77 -45.99 28.25
N ASP A 16 25.34 -44.84 27.89
CA ASP A 16 26.48 -44.28 28.63
C ASP A 16 26.28 -42.77 28.85
N SER A 17 26.29 -42.46 30.13
CA SER A 17 26.29 -41.15 30.79
C SER A 17 27.69 -40.55 30.82
N SER A 18 27.83 -39.24 30.65
CA SER A 18 28.87 -38.47 31.33
C SER A 18 28.57 -36.97 31.30
N ASP A 19 28.51 -36.42 32.52
CA ASP A 19 28.39 -35.02 32.89
C ASP A 19 29.56 -34.16 32.38
N SER A 20 29.29 -32.88 32.12
CA SER A 20 30.29 -31.81 32.23
C SER A 20 29.62 -30.48 32.56
N ASP A 21 29.80 -30.12 33.83
CA ASP A 21 29.52 -28.84 34.48
C ASP A 21 30.39 -27.70 33.92
N SER A 22 29.81 -26.54 33.66
CA SER A 22 30.47 -25.25 33.92
C SER A 22 29.47 -24.10 33.87
N GLY A 23 29.01 -23.72 35.06
CA GLY A 23 28.27 -22.48 35.28
C GLY A 23 29.08 -21.22 34.93
N ARG A 24 28.41 -20.25 34.31
CA ARG A 24 28.81 -18.83 34.36
C ARG A 24 27.60 -17.98 34.72
N GLU A 25 27.62 -17.47 35.94
CA GLU A 25 26.79 -16.38 36.44
C GLU A 25 26.94 -15.14 35.55
N TYR A 26 25.82 -14.57 35.11
CA TYR A 26 25.79 -13.16 34.70
C TYR A 26 25.12 -12.36 35.82
N LYS A 27 25.95 -11.58 36.52
CA LYS A 27 25.54 -10.64 37.56
C LYS A 27 24.78 -9.46 36.95
N LYS A 28 23.71 -9.11 37.65
CA LYS A 28 22.78 -8.02 37.41
C LYS A 28 23.33 -6.74 38.03
N ASP A 29 23.96 -5.90 37.22
CA ASP A 29 24.38 -4.56 37.65
C ASP A 29 23.27 -3.54 37.40
N LYS A 30 22.53 -3.23 38.48
CA LYS A 30 21.74 -2.00 38.59
C LYS A 30 22.70 -0.84 38.82
N LYS A 31 22.69 0.16 37.93
CA LYS A 31 23.32 1.46 38.17
C LYS A 31 22.27 2.56 38.14
N ASP A 32 22.03 3.15 39.31
CA ASP A 32 21.21 4.33 39.51
C ASP A 32 21.89 5.61 38.98
N LYS A 33 21.13 6.36 38.18
CA LYS A 33 20.92 7.84 38.11
C LYS A 33 22.10 8.83 38.19
N PRO A 34 22.02 9.96 37.43
CA PRO A 34 21.26 11.11 37.94
C PRO A 34 20.25 11.71 36.96
N LYS A 35 19.10 12.08 37.52
CA LYS A 35 18.16 13.06 36.94
C LYS A 35 18.84 14.43 36.93
N LYS A 36 18.73 15.16 35.82
CA LYS A 36 19.11 16.57 35.76
C LYS A 36 17.84 17.42 35.75
N ASP A 37 17.62 18.12 36.86
CA ASP A 37 16.55 19.09 37.04
C ASP A 37 16.79 20.39 36.25
N LYS A 38 15.67 20.92 35.75
CA LYS A 38 15.28 22.33 35.56
C LYS A 38 16.31 23.35 35.08
N LYS A 39 15.97 24.01 33.97
CA LYS A 39 15.99 25.47 33.96
C LYS A 39 14.92 26.06 33.04
N ASP A 40 14.01 26.77 33.68
CA ASP A 40 13.06 27.72 33.11
C ASP A 40 13.75 28.73 32.18
N LYS A 41 13.11 29.02 31.04
CA LYS A 41 13.19 30.35 30.41
C LYS A 41 11.82 30.77 29.91
N LYS A 42 11.18 31.55 30.78
CA LYS A 42 10.11 32.51 30.51
C LYS A 42 10.72 33.78 29.89
N ASP A 43 9.88 34.56 29.22
CA ASP A 43 10.06 35.93 28.68
C ASP A 43 10.70 35.97 27.27
N LYS A 44 10.17 36.64 26.24
CA LYS A 44 9.30 37.82 26.10
C LYS A 44 8.45 37.66 24.83
N LYS A 45 7.12 37.86 24.86
CA LYS A 45 6.44 39.11 24.47
C LYS A 45 7.17 39.88 23.36
N ASP A 46 6.68 39.82 22.13
CA ASP A 46 6.49 41.04 21.37
C ASP A 46 5.25 40.99 20.48
N LYS A 47 4.49 42.06 20.68
CA LYS A 47 3.23 42.45 20.04
C LYS A 47 3.61 43.11 18.72
N LYS A 48 2.99 42.72 17.60
CA LYS A 48 2.84 43.65 16.49
C LYS A 48 1.51 43.47 15.78
N GLU A 49 0.53 44.21 16.30
CA GLU A 49 -0.55 44.76 15.49
C GLU A 49 0.04 45.46 14.26
N LYS A 50 -0.43 45.10 13.07
CA LYS A 50 -0.68 46.07 12.02
C LYS A 50 -2.08 45.86 11.47
N LYS A 51 -2.96 46.65 12.06
CA LYS A 51 -4.22 47.16 11.53
C LYS A 51 -3.91 47.92 10.24
N ASP A 52 -4.48 47.50 9.13
CA ASP A 52 -4.71 48.43 8.02
C ASP A 52 -6.20 48.40 7.65
N LYS A 53 -6.81 49.57 7.78
CA LYS A 53 -8.20 49.87 7.48
C LYS A 53 -8.17 50.69 6.20
N GLY A 54 -8.59 50.10 5.09
CA GLY A 54 -8.99 50.83 3.88
C GLY A 54 -10.48 50.61 3.64
N LYS A 55 -11.27 51.67 3.77
CA LYS A 55 -12.71 51.76 3.52
C LYS A 55 -12.92 52.63 2.26
N HIS A 56 -14.14 52.57 1.71
CA HIS A 56 -14.69 53.35 0.57
C HIS A 56 -14.32 52.79 -0.80
N GLY A 57 -15.19 52.69 -1.81
CA GLY A 57 -16.60 53.02 -2.07
C GLY A 57 -16.89 52.43 -3.47
N GLY A 58 -18.09 51.98 -3.84
CA GLY A 58 -19.25 52.82 -4.15
C GLY A 58 -19.33 53.09 -5.66
N GLY A 59 -20.37 52.60 -6.33
CA GLY A 59 -20.77 52.90 -7.73
C GLY A 59 -20.50 51.73 -8.69
N GLY A 60 -21.47 51.07 -9.33
CA GLY A 60 -22.78 51.54 -9.78
C GLY A 60 -22.60 52.26 -11.12
N GLY A 61 -22.85 51.56 -12.23
CA GLY A 61 -22.67 52.10 -13.58
C GLY A 61 -22.94 51.07 -14.66
N ASP A 62 -24.22 50.92 -14.99
CA ASP A 62 -24.74 50.19 -16.14
C ASP A 62 -24.28 50.82 -17.45
N TYR A 63 -23.72 50.03 -18.37
CA TYR A 63 -23.62 50.40 -19.79
C TYR A 63 -24.00 49.20 -20.66
N ILE A 64 -25.24 49.27 -21.13
CA ILE A 64 -25.71 48.72 -22.39
C ILE A 64 -24.80 49.21 -23.55
N HIS A 65 -24.44 48.35 -24.50
CA HIS A 65 -24.96 48.36 -25.88
C HIS A 65 -24.15 47.46 -26.84
N SER A 66 -24.91 46.71 -27.63
CA SER A 66 -24.67 46.27 -29.01
C SER A 66 -23.51 45.33 -29.37
N THR A 67 -23.93 44.08 -29.53
CA THR A 67 -23.49 43.13 -30.57
C THR A 67 -23.53 43.71 -31.98
N PRO A 68 -22.57 43.33 -32.84
CA PRO A 68 -22.85 43.04 -34.24
C PRO A 68 -22.72 41.54 -34.50
N GLN A 69 -23.82 40.94 -34.97
CA GLN A 69 -23.86 39.59 -35.52
C GLN A 69 -22.95 39.50 -36.75
N VAL A 70 -22.02 38.54 -36.74
CA VAL A 70 -21.38 38.03 -37.96
C VAL A 70 -22.11 36.76 -38.41
N PRO A 71 -22.46 36.62 -39.70
CA PRO A 71 -23.25 35.50 -40.20
C PRO A 71 -22.54 34.14 -40.04
N MET A 72 -23.35 33.13 -39.70
CA MET A 72 -22.95 31.73 -39.71
C MET A 72 -22.59 31.27 -41.12
N GLU A 73 -21.43 30.62 -41.26
CA GLU A 73 -21.12 29.78 -42.42
C GLU A 73 -20.82 28.38 -41.91
N MET A 74 -21.69 27.42 -42.27
CA MET A 74 -21.59 26.01 -41.89
C MET A 74 -20.74 25.24 -42.90
N PRO A 75 -19.65 24.60 -42.50
CA PRO A 75 -19.03 23.57 -43.33
C PRO A 75 -19.81 22.25 -43.21
N SER A 76 -20.42 21.90 -44.34
CA SER A 76 -20.83 20.57 -44.81
C SER A 76 -20.34 19.37 -43.99
N HIS A 77 -21.34 18.65 -43.47
CA HIS A 77 -21.43 17.22 -43.15
C HIS A 77 -20.23 16.36 -43.61
N ARG A 78 -19.30 16.10 -42.69
CA ARG A 78 -18.42 14.93 -42.77
C ARG A 78 -19.17 13.73 -42.18
N ALA A 79 -19.36 12.70 -43.01
CA ALA A 79 -19.99 11.45 -42.64
C ALA A 79 -19.42 10.89 -41.32
N PRO A 80 -20.24 10.22 -40.46
CA PRO A 80 -19.72 9.55 -39.28
C PRO A 80 -18.73 8.48 -39.74
N VAL A 81 -17.48 8.63 -39.32
CA VAL A 81 -16.47 7.59 -39.46
C VAL A 81 -16.95 6.44 -38.57
N SER A 82 -17.39 5.36 -39.20
CA SER A 82 -17.73 4.10 -38.54
C SER A 82 -16.52 3.63 -37.74
N ILE A 83 -16.58 3.77 -36.42
CA ILE A 83 -15.64 3.11 -35.51
C ILE A 83 -15.90 1.61 -35.69
N PRO A 84 -14.92 0.79 -36.12
CA PRO A 84 -15.12 -0.65 -36.15
C PRO A 84 -15.41 -1.12 -34.73
N ALA A 85 -16.59 -1.72 -34.57
CA ALA A 85 -17.00 -2.36 -33.35
C ALA A 85 -15.97 -3.42 -32.95
N SER A 86 -15.56 -3.35 -31.69
CA SER A 86 -15.10 -4.49 -30.89
C SER A 86 -13.99 -5.33 -31.52
N ALA A 87 -12.74 -4.98 -31.21
CA ALA A 87 -11.79 -6.04 -30.90
C ALA A 87 -12.24 -6.66 -29.57
N ALA A 88 -13.25 -7.53 -29.65
CA ALA A 88 -13.55 -8.45 -28.58
C ALA A 88 -12.26 -9.22 -28.34
N PHE A 89 -11.60 -8.92 -27.22
CA PHE A 89 -10.63 -9.85 -26.67
C PHE A 89 -11.38 -11.18 -26.57
N ALA A 90 -10.99 -12.14 -27.39
CA ALA A 90 -11.53 -13.48 -27.34
C ALA A 90 -11.23 -14.02 -25.95
N SER A 91 -12.18 -13.87 -25.03
CA SER A 91 -12.17 -14.55 -23.75
C SER A 91 -12.42 -16.02 -24.07
N GLY A 92 -11.33 -16.76 -24.32
CA GLY A 92 -11.34 -18.19 -24.03
C GLY A 92 -11.80 -18.39 -22.57
N PRO A 93 -12.27 -19.59 -22.19
CA PRO A 93 -12.74 -19.83 -20.84
C PRO A 93 -11.59 -19.54 -19.87
N ALA A 94 -11.63 -18.36 -19.24
CA ALA A 94 -10.60 -17.93 -18.32
C ALA A 94 -10.69 -18.88 -17.13
N GLY A 95 -9.60 -19.64 -16.90
CA GLY A 95 -9.44 -20.35 -15.65
C GLY A 95 -9.56 -19.36 -14.47
N PRO A 96 -9.77 -19.86 -13.24
CA PRO A 96 -9.82 -18.99 -12.08
C PRO A 96 -8.56 -18.12 -12.01
N ALA A 97 -8.73 -16.82 -11.74
CA ALA A 97 -7.61 -15.89 -11.65
C ALA A 97 -6.58 -16.37 -10.60
N PRO A 98 -5.26 -16.11 -10.81
CA PRO A 98 -4.22 -16.49 -9.85
C PRO A 98 -4.47 -15.89 -8.45
N SER A 99 -3.88 -16.47 -7.39
CA SER A 99 -4.02 -15.96 -6.01
C SER A 99 -3.54 -14.52 -5.87
N SER A 100 -2.52 -14.16 -6.64
CA SER A 100 -1.97 -12.81 -6.69
C SER A 100 -2.70 -11.86 -7.63
N GLY A 101 -3.67 -12.32 -8.43
CA GLY A 101 -4.29 -11.52 -9.50
C GLY A 101 -3.36 -11.27 -10.70
N TYR A 102 -3.90 -10.65 -11.76
CA TYR A 102 -3.09 -10.21 -12.91
C TYR A 102 -2.32 -8.94 -12.57
N ARG A 103 -1.06 -8.85 -12.99
CA ARG A 103 -0.13 -7.78 -12.59
C ARG A 103 0.56 -7.12 -13.77
N LEU A 104 0.88 -5.83 -13.61
CA LEU A 104 1.68 -5.06 -14.56
C LEU A 104 3.06 -4.78 -13.96
N PRO A 105 4.15 -5.34 -14.52
CA PRO A 105 5.49 -5.08 -14.03
C PRO A 105 5.94 -3.66 -14.38
N LEU A 106 6.47 -2.94 -13.39
CA LEU A 106 6.95 -1.57 -13.47
C LEU A 106 8.26 -1.41 -12.68
N HIS A 107 8.92 -0.27 -12.87
CA HIS A 107 10.08 0.17 -12.11
C HIS A 107 10.05 1.69 -11.96
N GLY A 108 10.86 2.25 -11.04
CA GLY A 108 10.71 3.65 -10.62
C GLY A 108 10.98 4.74 -11.66
N THR A 109 11.40 4.37 -12.88
CA THR A 109 11.62 5.26 -14.02
C THR A 109 10.75 4.93 -15.23
N ALA A 110 9.86 3.94 -15.10
CA ALA A 110 8.95 3.56 -16.18
C ALA A 110 7.92 4.67 -16.44
N THR A 111 7.44 4.77 -17.68
CA THR A 111 6.22 5.54 -17.93
C THR A 111 5.05 4.84 -17.23
N PHE A 112 4.27 5.60 -16.45
CA PHE A 112 3.10 5.04 -15.78
C PHE A 112 2.06 4.59 -16.82
N PRO A 113 1.44 3.40 -16.66
CA PRO A 113 0.46 2.92 -17.63
C PRO A 113 -0.76 3.84 -17.71
N GLU A 114 -1.32 3.96 -18.91
CA GLU A 114 -2.56 4.68 -19.14
C GLU A 114 -3.72 4.12 -18.31
N ALA A 115 -4.71 4.96 -17.99
CA ALA A 115 -5.82 4.61 -17.10
C ALA A 115 -6.62 3.37 -17.55
N TYR A 116 -6.74 3.14 -18.86
CA TYR A 116 -7.43 1.95 -19.39
C TYR A 116 -6.69 0.64 -19.12
N VAL A 117 -5.38 0.70 -18.83
CA VAL A 117 -4.54 -0.45 -18.47
C VAL A 117 -4.42 -0.56 -16.95
N ALA A 118 -4.18 0.56 -16.25
CA ALA A 118 -4.05 0.59 -14.79
C ALA A 118 -5.38 0.28 -14.07
N GLY A 119 -6.51 0.49 -14.75
CA GLY A 119 -7.85 0.35 -14.19
C GLY A 119 -8.30 1.58 -13.40
N GLN A 120 -9.48 1.47 -12.79
CA GLN A 120 -9.97 2.51 -11.89
C GLN A 120 -9.16 2.52 -10.58
N PRO A 121 -8.71 3.70 -10.11
CA PRO A 121 -7.95 3.77 -8.88
C PRO A 121 -8.86 3.49 -7.66
N PRO A 122 -8.49 2.55 -6.77
CA PRO A 122 -9.25 2.29 -5.54
C PRO A 122 -9.16 3.43 -4.52
N CYS A 123 -8.11 4.25 -4.62
CA CYS A 123 -7.77 5.32 -3.68
C CYS A 123 -7.29 6.58 -4.41
N HIS A 124 -7.28 7.70 -3.71
CA HIS A 124 -6.70 8.97 -4.18
C HIS A 124 -5.84 9.58 -3.07
N ASP A 125 -4.77 10.25 -3.44
CA ASP A 125 -3.90 10.98 -2.50
C ASP A 125 -4.49 12.35 -2.14
N VAL A 126 -3.81 13.11 -1.28
CA VAL A 126 -4.23 14.44 -0.77
C VAL A 126 -4.60 15.41 -1.91
N ASP A 127 -3.84 15.36 -3.00
CA ASP A 127 -3.98 16.23 -4.17
C ASP A 127 -5.02 15.71 -5.19
N GLY A 128 -5.66 14.58 -4.91
CA GLY A 128 -6.57 13.90 -5.82
C GLY A 128 -5.88 13.02 -6.87
N SER A 129 -4.55 12.89 -6.83
CA SER A 129 -3.82 11.98 -7.72
C SER A 129 -4.23 10.52 -7.47
N PRO A 130 -4.30 9.68 -8.52
CA PRO A 130 -4.77 8.31 -8.40
C PRO A 130 -3.77 7.42 -7.67
N VAL A 131 -4.27 6.53 -6.82
CA VAL A 131 -3.47 5.59 -6.03
C VAL A 131 -3.98 4.17 -6.22
N TYR A 132 -3.04 3.26 -6.46
CA TYR A 132 -3.26 1.86 -6.82
C TYR A 132 -2.57 0.91 -5.84
N PHE A 133 -3.01 -0.36 -5.86
CA PHE A 133 -2.29 -1.45 -5.22
C PHE A 133 -1.05 -1.83 -6.02
N GLY A 134 0.02 -2.22 -5.32
CA GLY A 134 1.17 -2.84 -5.94
C GLY A 134 1.92 -3.76 -5.01
N SER A 135 2.88 -4.48 -5.56
CA SER A 135 3.78 -5.37 -4.83
C SER A 135 5.23 -5.01 -5.17
N ALA A 136 5.95 -4.43 -4.22
CA ALA A 136 7.35 -4.05 -4.37
C ALA A 136 8.28 -5.23 -4.07
N LEU A 137 9.23 -5.50 -4.96
CA LEU A 137 10.19 -6.58 -4.79
C LEU A 137 11.42 -6.08 -4.03
N PHE A 138 11.66 -6.66 -2.86
CA PHE A 138 12.90 -6.53 -2.10
C PHE A 138 13.76 -7.78 -2.30
N GLU A 139 15.01 -7.76 -1.85
CA GLU A 139 15.95 -8.87 -2.06
C GLU A 139 15.43 -10.22 -1.53
N LYS A 140 14.70 -10.21 -0.42
CA LYS A 140 14.22 -11.42 0.26
C LYS A 140 12.74 -11.40 0.62
N SER A 141 12.01 -10.38 0.16
CA SER A 141 10.60 -10.20 0.49
C SER A 141 9.86 -9.51 -0.65
N VAL A 142 8.54 -9.63 -0.65
CA VAL A 142 7.67 -8.89 -1.58
C VAL A 142 6.63 -8.17 -0.73
N GLN A 143 6.61 -6.85 -0.81
CA GLN A 143 5.83 -6.00 0.10
C GLN A 143 4.67 -5.35 -0.65
N PRO A 144 3.41 -5.56 -0.24
CA PRO A 144 2.29 -4.76 -0.71
C PRO A 144 2.56 -3.26 -0.49
N CYS A 145 2.22 -2.44 -1.47
CA CYS A 145 2.64 -1.05 -1.54
C CYS A 145 1.60 -0.12 -2.17
N LYS A 146 1.82 1.18 -1.96
CA LYS A 146 1.09 2.29 -2.55
C LYS A 146 1.75 2.67 -3.88
N VAL A 147 1.01 2.57 -4.99
CA VAL A 147 1.51 2.89 -6.34
C VAL A 147 0.78 4.10 -6.89
N GLY A 148 1.48 5.03 -7.54
CA GLY A 148 0.87 6.22 -8.12
C GLY A 148 1.85 7.03 -8.98
N PRO A 149 1.38 7.68 -10.06
CA PRO A 149 2.23 8.40 -11.01
C PRO A 149 2.94 9.62 -10.39
N HIS A 150 2.38 10.19 -9.33
CA HIS A 150 2.91 11.36 -8.63
C HIS A 150 3.92 11.01 -7.53
N LEU A 151 4.07 9.73 -7.19
CA LEU A 151 4.97 9.29 -6.14
C LEU A 151 6.42 9.25 -6.63
N SER A 152 7.36 9.61 -5.76
CA SER A 152 8.78 9.41 -6.04
C SER A 152 9.06 7.92 -6.28
N GLY A 153 9.56 7.57 -7.46
CA GLY A 153 9.78 6.17 -7.85
C GLY A 153 8.49 5.40 -8.15
N LEU A 154 7.35 6.07 -8.29
CA LEU A 154 6.02 5.52 -8.59
C LEU A 154 5.46 4.55 -7.54
N CYS A 155 6.23 4.22 -6.52
CA CYS A 155 5.98 3.14 -5.58
C CYS A 155 6.49 3.54 -4.19
N SER A 156 5.61 3.43 -3.19
CA SER A 156 5.88 3.75 -1.79
C SER A 156 5.48 2.56 -0.91
N VAL A 157 6.39 2.15 -0.03
CA VAL A 157 6.27 0.94 0.79
C VAL A 157 6.32 1.29 2.27
N ALA A 158 5.41 0.72 3.06
CA ALA A 158 5.48 0.71 4.52
C ALA A 158 6.48 -0.36 4.97
N TYR A 159 7.64 0.06 5.47
CA TYR A 159 8.69 -0.89 5.86
C TYR A 159 9.64 -0.32 6.91
N GLY A 160 9.85 -1.07 8.00
CA GLY A 160 10.84 -0.74 9.02
C GLY A 160 10.56 0.56 9.78
N GLY A 161 9.28 0.94 9.94
CA GLY A 161 8.86 2.19 10.58
C GLY A 161 8.84 3.41 9.66
N ALA A 162 9.19 3.26 8.38
CA ALA A 162 9.29 4.36 7.43
C ALA A 162 8.40 4.15 6.19
N GLU A 163 8.09 5.26 5.53
CA GLU A 163 7.64 5.26 4.14
C GLU A 163 8.87 5.28 3.22
N ILE A 164 9.09 4.19 2.49
CA ILE A 164 10.21 4.04 1.57
C ILE A 164 9.73 4.28 0.15
N ALA A 165 10.34 5.26 -0.54
CA ALA A 165 10.20 5.41 -2.00
C ALA A 165 11.00 4.29 -2.70
N HIS A 166 10.31 3.27 -3.19
CA HIS A 166 10.94 2.09 -3.78
C HIS A 166 11.37 2.37 -5.22
N THR A 167 12.66 2.22 -5.50
CA THR A 167 13.24 2.48 -6.84
C THR A 167 13.41 1.21 -7.68
N GLY A 168 13.19 0.03 -7.09
CA GLY A 168 13.34 -1.25 -7.77
C GLY A 168 12.14 -1.64 -8.62
N ARG A 169 12.09 -2.92 -9.00
CA ARG A 169 10.91 -3.48 -9.67
C ARG A 169 9.75 -3.59 -8.68
N PHE A 170 8.55 -3.32 -9.16
CA PHE A 170 7.30 -3.58 -8.48
C PHE A 170 6.23 -3.96 -9.50
N ASP A 171 5.18 -4.59 -9.03
CA ASP A 171 4.09 -5.08 -9.88
C ASP A 171 2.78 -4.39 -9.46
N LEU A 172 2.21 -3.54 -10.33
CA LEU A 172 0.90 -2.91 -10.12
C LEU A 172 -0.20 -3.97 -10.21
N LEU A 173 -1.17 -3.91 -9.28
CA LEU A 173 -2.38 -4.72 -9.30
C LEU A 173 -3.57 -3.84 -9.69
N PRO A 174 -4.13 -4.00 -10.90
CA PRO A 174 -5.38 -3.37 -11.26
C PRO A 174 -6.50 -3.91 -10.36
N PHE A 175 -7.24 -2.99 -9.73
CA PHE A 175 -8.42 -3.35 -8.96
C PHE A 175 -9.60 -3.55 -9.91
N ASP A 176 -10.21 -4.73 -9.88
CA ASP A 176 -11.40 -5.04 -10.67
C ASP A 176 -12.60 -5.28 -9.74
N PRO A 177 -13.55 -4.32 -9.64
CA PRO A 177 -14.72 -4.46 -8.77
C PRO A 177 -15.69 -5.55 -9.19
N ALA A 178 -15.55 -6.14 -10.40
CA ALA A 178 -16.35 -7.30 -10.80
C ALA A 178 -15.85 -8.61 -10.20
N THR A 179 -14.57 -8.68 -9.80
CA THR A 179 -13.91 -9.91 -9.33
C THR A 179 -13.22 -9.78 -7.97
N MET A 180 -13.08 -8.55 -7.46
CA MET A 180 -12.44 -8.24 -6.19
C MET A 180 -13.36 -7.39 -5.31
N GLU A 181 -13.31 -7.62 -4.01
CA GLU A 181 -14.04 -6.84 -3.01
C GLU A 181 -13.12 -6.43 -1.87
N LEU A 182 -13.36 -5.25 -1.29
CA LEU A 182 -12.66 -4.79 -0.10
C LEU A 182 -13.54 -5.07 1.12
N VAL A 183 -13.05 -5.92 2.01
CA VAL A 183 -13.81 -6.43 3.16
C VAL A 183 -13.24 -5.85 4.44
N ARG A 184 -14.10 -5.25 5.27
CA ARG A 184 -13.69 -4.73 6.58
C ARG A 184 -13.15 -5.85 7.47
N ALA A 185 -12.04 -5.58 8.11
CA ALA A 185 -11.36 -6.47 9.04
C ALA A 185 -10.63 -5.65 10.11
N SER A 186 -10.22 -6.32 11.18
CA SER A 186 -9.48 -5.68 12.25
C SER A 186 -8.56 -6.65 12.99
N GLY A 187 -7.47 -6.15 13.57
CA GLY A 187 -6.64 -6.91 14.50
C GLY A 187 -5.97 -8.15 13.90
N GLY A 188 -5.70 -8.16 12.59
CA GLY A 188 -5.16 -9.32 11.88
C GLY A 188 -6.17 -10.44 11.62
N ASN A 189 -7.45 -10.25 12.00
CA ASN A 189 -8.50 -11.22 11.72
C ASN A 189 -8.81 -11.24 10.23
N LEU A 190 -8.79 -12.44 9.64
CA LEU A 190 -9.03 -12.66 8.22
C LEU A 190 -10.47 -13.18 8.03
N PRO A 191 -11.34 -12.47 7.28
CA PRO A 191 -12.70 -12.94 6.99
C PRO A 191 -12.68 -14.24 6.17
N PRO A 192 -13.78 -15.03 6.15
CA PRO A 192 -13.84 -16.28 5.38
C PRO A 192 -14.00 -16.00 3.87
N ARG A 193 -12.93 -15.49 3.27
CA ARG A 193 -12.81 -15.07 1.87
C ARG A 193 -11.48 -15.58 1.30
N ARG A 194 -11.37 -15.52 -0.03
CA ARG A 194 -10.10 -15.72 -0.72
C ARG A 194 -9.40 -14.37 -0.83
N PHE A 195 -8.21 -14.27 -0.29
CA PHE A 195 -7.41 -13.04 -0.31
C PHE A 195 -6.57 -12.93 -1.56
N VAL A 196 -6.29 -11.69 -1.97
CA VAL A 196 -5.32 -11.43 -3.03
C VAL A 196 -3.92 -11.35 -2.42
N GLU A 197 -3.08 -12.35 -2.74
CA GLU A 197 -1.70 -12.41 -2.26
C GLU A 197 -0.89 -11.25 -2.85
N GLY A 198 -0.38 -10.40 -1.96
CA GLY A 198 0.43 -9.23 -2.30
C GLY A 198 1.93 -9.47 -2.12
N GLY A 199 2.32 -10.54 -1.43
CA GLY A 199 3.72 -10.93 -1.28
C GLY A 199 3.97 -11.74 -0.02
N TYR A 200 5.15 -11.56 0.56
CA TYR A 200 5.61 -12.30 1.72
C TYR A 200 6.74 -11.55 2.44
N GLU A 201 6.85 -11.75 3.75
CA GLU A 201 8.00 -11.28 4.55
C GLU A 201 9.23 -12.18 4.35
N GLU A 202 10.42 -11.75 4.81
CA GLU A 202 11.66 -12.56 4.74
C GLU A 202 11.51 -13.94 5.42
N SER A 203 10.62 -14.05 6.41
CA SER A 203 10.28 -15.33 7.06
C SER A 203 9.45 -16.28 6.19
N GLY A 204 9.00 -15.84 5.01
CA GLY A 204 8.04 -16.54 4.15
C GLY A 204 6.58 -16.37 4.57
N SER A 205 6.29 -15.58 5.61
CA SER A 205 4.91 -15.33 6.05
C SER A 205 4.15 -14.52 4.98
N PRO A 206 2.94 -14.94 4.58
CA PRO A 206 2.22 -14.29 3.49
C PRO A 206 1.75 -12.89 3.87
N LEU A 207 1.69 -12.02 2.86
CA LEU A 207 1.16 -10.67 2.94
C LEU A 207 0.05 -10.48 1.90
N TYR A 208 -0.96 -9.70 2.28
CA TYR A 208 -2.13 -9.37 1.48
C TYR A 208 -2.24 -7.86 1.32
N HIS A 209 -3.00 -7.44 0.31
CA HIS A 209 -3.31 -6.02 0.11
C HIS A 209 -4.39 -5.58 1.07
N GLY A 210 -4.15 -4.45 1.73
CA GLY A 210 -5.18 -3.78 2.53
C GLY A 210 -5.22 -2.29 2.27
N ILE A 211 -6.29 -1.67 2.73
CA ILE A 211 -6.46 -0.23 2.81
C ILE A 211 -6.70 0.13 4.27
N ALA A 212 -5.94 1.10 4.76
CA ALA A 212 -6.22 1.75 6.03
C ALA A 212 -6.49 3.25 5.84
N VAL A 213 -7.12 3.87 6.83
CA VAL A 213 -7.45 5.30 6.80
C VAL A 213 -6.47 6.08 7.66
N VAL A 214 -5.72 7.01 7.07
CA VAL A 214 -4.84 7.95 7.78
C VAL A 214 -5.29 9.36 7.41
N ASN A 215 -5.64 10.17 8.42
CA ASN A 215 -6.13 11.55 8.23
C ASN A 215 -7.29 11.67 7.21
N GLY A 216 -8.19 10.68 7.19
CA GLY A 216 -9.33 10.65 6.27
C GLY A 216 -9.02 10.15 4.86
N LEU A 217 -7.75 9.86 4.55
CA LEU A 217 -7.33 9.30 3.27
C LEU A 217 -7.24 7.78 3.34
N ARG A 218 -7.73 7.11 2.30
CA ARG A 218 -7.63 5.65 2.11
C ARG A 218 -6.29 5.33 1.46
N ILE A 219 -5.47 4.53 2.11
CA ILE A 219 -4.09 4.28 1.71
C ILE A 219 -3.85 2.78 1.58
N PRO A 220 -3.44 2.30 0.39
CA PRO A 220 -3.02 0.92 0.22
C PRO A 220 -1.76 0.58 1.03
N GLY A 221 -1.68 -0.65 1.49
CA GLY A 221 -0.51 -1.18 2.18
C GLY A 221 -0.64 -2.68 2.44
N LYS A 222 0.07 -3.15 3.46
CA LYS A 222 0.23 -4.58 3.75
C LYS A 222 -0.56 -5.03 4.96
N VAL A 223 -1.12 -6.24 4.86
CA VAL A 223 -1.80 -6.94 5.94
C VAL A 223 -1.25 -8.36 6.03
N GLY A 224 -1.08 -8.86 7.24
CA GLY A 224 -0.73 -10.25 7.50
C GLY A 224 -1.29 -10.65 8.86
N THR A 225 -1.69 -11.91 9.00
CA THR A 225 -2.18 -12.44 10.30
C THR A 225 -1.17 -12.22 11.41
N HIS A 226 0.12 -12.40 11.10
CA HIS A 226 1.24 -12.20 12.01
C HIS A 226 1.55 -10.72 12.31
N LEU A 227 1.06 -9.78 11.49
CA LEU A 227 1.20 -8.34 11.74
C LEU A 227 0.15 -7.82 12.71
N GLY A 228 -1.04 -8.45 12.76
CA GLY A 228 -2.13 -8.03 13.64
C GLY A 228 -2.77 -6.68 13.29
N ALA A 229 -2.44 -6.09 12.14
CA ALA A 229 -2.87 -4.77 11.69
C ALA A 229 -2.61 -4.56 10.19
N CYS A 230 -3.09 -3.45 9.64
CA CYS A 230 -2.67 -2.95 8.33
C CYS A 230 -1.56 -1.91 8.48
N HIS A 231 -0.50 -2.05 7.68
CA HIS A 231 0.64 -1.15 7.66
C HIS A 231 0.65 -0.37 6.34
N VAL A 232 0.62 0.96 6.42
CA VAL A 232 0.51 1.85 5.24
C VAL A 232 1.54 2.97 5.28
N SER A 233 1.98 3.42 4.10
CA SER A 233 3.02 4.45 3.95
C SER A 233 2.40 5.82 3.72
N PHE A 234 2.62 6.75 4.65
CA PHE A 234 2.09 8.11 4.56
C PHE A 234 2.92 9.14 5.33
N GLY A 235 3.19 10.28 4.69
CA GLY A 235 3.88 11.41 5.31
C GLY A 235 5.31 11.10 5.75
N GLY A 236 6.00 10.19 5.07
CA GLY A 236 7.38 9.78 5.40
C GLY A 236 7.48 8.72 6.50
N GLN A 237 6.35 8.20 7.00
CA GLN A 237 6.31 7.20 8.06
C GLN A 237 5.46 5.99 7.69
N GLU A 238 5.74 4.86 8.34
CA GLU A 238 4.85 3.71 8.37
C GLU A 238 3.81 3.90 9.47
N HIS A 239 2.53 3.75 9.13
CA HIS A 239 1.42 3.80 10.07
C HIS A 239 0.84 2.40 10.26
N THR A 240 0.57 2.02 11.50
CA THR A 240 -0.05 0.73 11.86
C THR A 240 -1.48 0.95 12.34
N LEU A 241 -2.46 0.44 11.61
CA LEU A 241 -3.89 0.68 11.85
C LEU A 241 -4.61 -0.64 12.14
N GLN A 242 -5.35 -0.65 13.25
CA GLN A 242 -6.09 -1.83 13.69
C GLN A 242 -7.31 -2.12 12.81
N ASP A 243 -8.01 -1.08 12.37
CA ASP A 243 -9.16 -1.18 11.47
C ASP A 243 -8.73 -0.94 10.02
N TYR A 244 -9.13 -1.83 9.13
CA TYR A 244 -8.75 -1.77 7.72
C TYR A 244 -9.78 -2.50 6.84
N GLU A 245 -9.60 -2.35 5.54
CA GLU A 245 -10.23 -3.20 4.52
C GLU A 245 -9.16 -4.09 3.91
N ILE A 246 -9.44 -5.37 3.73
CA ILE A 246 -8.56 -6.33 3.06
C ILE A 246 -9.16 -6.75 1.73
N LEU A 247 -8.30 -6.95 0.72
CA LEU A 247 -8.66 -7.37 -0.64
C LEU A 247 -8.72 -8.90 -0.79
#